data_AF-A0A956IRJ2-F1
#
_entry.id   AF-A0A956IRJ2-F1
#
_cell.length_a   1.000
_cell.length_b   1.000
_cell.length_c   1.000
_cell.angle_alpha   90.00
_cell.angle_beta   90.00
_cell.angle_gamma   90.00
#
_symmetry.space_group_name_H-M   'P 1'
#
loop_
_entity.id
_entity.type
_entity.pdbx_description
1 polymer ?
#
loop_
_entity_poly.entity_id
_entity_poly.type
_entity_poly.pdbx_seq_one_letter_code
_entity_poly.pdbx_strand_id
1 'polypeptide(L)'
;EVYPGTCRGRYASVVEAEAATGKPAGVRFLVPSGVTKFRDRVAGTRAQDVAKEVGDFLIAKRDGAPAYQLAVVVDDHLQGVTQVVRGDDLLDSTPRQILLHQALQYDLPEYAHVSLVVDEHGERLAKRADSLSLEALRVAGVSAERVITWIAETAGMGVRRAAQAMNPPQSAAQRSRQRGSFHGNARDHLEAFDFGNLPREPIVAPDLASLKGASD
;
A
#
# COMPACT_ATOMS: atom_id res chain seq x y z
N GLU A 1 -1.62 17.80 10.46
CA GLU A 1 -0.88 18.94 11.03
C GLU A 1 0.62 18.72 10.81
N VAL A 2 1.32 19.74 10.32
CA VAL A 2 2.75 19.70 10.02
C VAL A 2 3.53 19.75 11.35
N TYR A 3 4.56 18.91 11.51
CA TYR A 3 5.34 18.94 12.75
C TYR A 3 6.20 20.22 12.84
N PRO A 4 6.10 21.01 13.92
CA PRO A 4 6.77 22.32 14.03
C PRO A 4 8.29 22.27 14.30
N GLY A 5 8.92 21.08 14.36
CA GLY A 5 10.37 20.97 14.53
C GLY A 5 10.89 21.22 15.95
N THR A 6 10.03 21.20 16.98
CA THR A 6 10.38 21.56 18.37
C THR A 6 11.52 20.76 19.00
N CYS A 7 11.77 19.54 18.54
CA CYS A 7 12.85 18.67 19.01
C CYS A 7 14.00 18.51 17.99
N ARG A 8 13.92 19.17 16.84
CA ARG A 8 14.91 19.04 15.76
C ARG A 8 16.28 19.53 16.23
N GLY A 9 17.29 18.66 16.17
CA GLY A 9 18.67 18.99 16.56
C GLY A 9 18.86 19.29 18.06
N ARG A 10 17.85 19.03 18.90
CA ARG A 10 17.89 19.35 20.34
C ARG A 10 18.52 18.24 21.18
N TYR A 11 18.34 16.99 20.77
CA TYR A 11 18.82 15.81 21.47
C TYR A 11 19.55 14.90 20.50
N ALA A 12 20.69 14.33 20.93
CA ALA A 12 21.49 13.41 20.14
C ALA A 12 20.94 11.97 20.20
N SER A 13 20.12 11.64 21.20
CA SER A 13 19.52 10.30 21.35
C SER A 13 18.15 10.34 22.03
N VAL A 14 17.42 9.23 21.92
CA VAL A 14 16.17 9.00 22.67
C VAL A 14 16.44 9.05 24.18
N VAL A 15 17.52 8.40 24.64
CA VAL A 15 17.89 8.36 26.07
C VAL A 15 18.10 9.78 26.63
N GLU A 16 18.79 10.64 25.89
CA GLU A 16 19.00 12.04 26.28
C GLU A 16 17.67 12.83 26.32
N ALA A 17 16.83 12.66 25.29
CA ALA A 17 15.53 13.32 25.23
C ALA A 17 14.61 12.91 26.40
N GLU A 18 14.60 11.63 26.76
CA GLU A 18 13.81 11.10 27.87
C GLU A 18 14.35 11.58 29.22
N ALA A 19 15.68 11.59 29.41
CA ALA A 19 16.30 12.12 30.62
C ALA A 19 16.00 13.62 30.80
N ALA A 20 16.04 14.41 29.72
CA ALA A 20 15.78 15.85 29.76
C ALA A 20 14.31 16.21 29.97
N THR A 21 13.37 15.36 29.51
CA THR A 21 11.92 15.67 29.54
C THR A 21 11.13 14.88 30.57
N GLY A 22 11.72 13.81 31.14
CA GLY A 22 11.04 12.88 32.04
C GLY A 22 9.91 12.09 31.39
N LYS A 23 9.85 12.01 30.05
CA LYS A 23 8.74 11.38 29.29
C LYS A 23 9.30 10.49 28.18
N PRO A 24 8.65 9.35 27.87
CA PRO A 24 9.01 8.53 26.72
C PRO A 24 9.02 9.30 25.40
N ALA A 25 10.03 9.06 24.56
CA ALA A 25 10.24 9.80 23.32
C ALA A 25 10.08 8.89 22.09
N GLY A 26 9.49 9.44 21.03
CA GLY A 26 9.44 8.78 19.71
C GLY A 26 10.55 9.30 18.81
N VAL A 27 10.92 8.51 17.80
CA VAL A 27 11.93 8.90 16.81
C VAL A 27 11.24 9.44 15.57
N ARG A 28 11.67 10.61 15.11
CA ARG A 28 11.20 11.23 13.86
C ARG A 28 12.32 11.22 12.82
N PHE A 29 11.94 11.01 11.57
CA PHE A 29 12.84 11.15 10.43
C PHE A 29 13.10 12.63 10.16
N LEU A 30 14.37 13.00 10.06
CA LEU A 30 14.79 14.35 9.69
C LEU A 30 14.57 14.55 8.19
N VAL A 31 13.50 15.24 7.82
CA VAL A 31 13.16 15.46 6.42
C VAL A 31 14.12 16.49 5.81
N PRO A 32 14.80 16.15 4.69
CA PRO A 32 15.61 17.11 3.95
C PRO A 32 14.73 18.12 3.21
N SER A 33 15.26 19.31 2.96
CA SER A 33 14.59 20.28 2.09
C SER A 33 14.53 19.79 0.65
N GLY A 34 13.41 20.01 -0.04
CA GLY A 34 13.28 19.74 -1.46
C GLY A 34 11.97 19.06 -1.81
N VAL A 35 11.76 18.86 -3.11
CA VAL A 35 10.57 18.20 -3.64
C VAL A 35 10.90 16.75 -3.95
N THR A 36 10.21 15.83 -3.30
CA THR A 36 10.22 14.42 -3.65
C THR A 36 9.28 14.19 -4.82
N LYS A 37 9.80 13.71 -5.95
CA LYS A 37 9.02 13.38 -7.14
C LYS A 37 9.04 11.88 -7.39
N PHE A 38 7.92 11.34 -7.85
CA PHE A 38 7.85 9.95 -8.29
C PHE A 38 6.82 9.78 -9.39
N ARG A 39 6.96 8.68 -10.14
CA ARG A 39 5.98 8.29 -11.15
C ARG A 39 5.13 7.15 -10.61
N ASP A 40 3.85 7.42 -10.46
CA ASP A 40 2.85 6.39 -10.24
C ASP A 40 2.33 5.86 -11.58
N ARG A 41 2.12 4.55 -11.68
CA ARG A 41 1.64 3.90 -12.90
C ARG A 41 0.17 4.19 -13.20
N VAL A 42 -0.63 4.53 -12.19
CA VAL A 42 -2.07 4.86 -12.30
C VAL A 42 -2.27 6.36 -12.15
N ALA A 43 -1.77 6.93 -11.06
CA ALA A 43 -1.96 8.34 -10.71
C ALA A 43 -1.06 9.31 -11.51
N GLY A 44 -0.08 8.80 -12.27
CA GLY A 44 0.85 9.60 -13.04
C GLY A 44 1.97 10.21 -12.19
N THR A 45 2.59 11.29 -12.69
CA THR A 45 3.69 11.94 -11.96
C THR A 45 3.16 12.71 -10.75
N ARG A 46 3.78 12.49 -9.60
CA ARG A 46 3.48 13.14 -8.33
C ARG A 46 4.72 13.85 -7.79
N ALA A 47 4.48 14.92 -7.05
CA ALA A 47 5.53 15.77 -6.47
C ALA A 47 5.03 16.31 -5.13
N GLN A 48 5.85 16.23 -4.09
CA GLN A 48 5.52 16.72 -2.76
C GLN A 48 6.74 17.37 -2.09
N ASP A 49 6.57 18.54 -1.47
CA ASP A 49 7.55 19.11 -0.55
C ASP A 49 7.25 18.59 0.86
N VAL A 50 7.81 17.42 1.19
CA VAL A 50 7.51 16.72 2.45
C VAL A 50 7.87 17.58 3.66
N ALA A 51 8.91 18.40 3.57
CA ALA A 51 9.33 19.28 4.66
C ALA A 51 8.25 20.32 4.98
N LYS A 52 7.61 20.90 3.96
CA LYS A 52 6.55 21.92 4.14
C LYS A 52 5.19 21.32 4.44
N GLU A 53 4.86 20.20 3.81
CA GLU A 53 3.50 19.64 3.84
C GLU A 53 3.30 18.64 4.99
N VAL A 54 4.38 18.06 5.53
CA VAL A 54 4.32 17.07 6.62
C VAL A 54 5.28 17.39 7.76
N GLY A 55 6.49 17.82 7.44
CA GLY A 55 7.59 17.98 8.39
C GLY A 55 8.16 16.63 8.86
N ASP A 56 9.00 16.67 9.90
CA ASP A 56 9.66 15.47 10.42
C ASP A 56 8.63 14.46 10.94
N PHE A 57 8.48 13.33 10.25
CA PHE A 57 7.44 12.33 10.55
C PHE A 57 7.97 11.20 11.45
N LEU A 58 7.08 10.57 12.22
CA LEU A 58 7.47 9.47 13.11
C LEU A 58 7.95 8.24 12.32
N ILE A 59 9.07 7.67 12.75
CA ILE A 59 9.59 6.37 12.30
C ILE A 59 9.61 5.34 13.43
N ALA A 60 9.62 5.77 14.68
CA ALA A 60 9.37 4.92 15.84
C ALA A 60 8.48 5.66 16.86
N LYS A 61 7.53 4.94 17.44
CA LYS A 61 6.62 5.44 18.47
C LYS A 61 7.33 5.49 19.83
N ARG A 62 6.66 6.08 20.83
CA ARG A 62 7.19 6.24 22.20
C ARG A 62 7.35 4.91 22.96
N ASP A 63 6.66 3.88 22.52
CA ASP A 63 6.76 2.51 23.02
C ASP A 63 7.85 1.70 22.29
N GLY A 64 8.61 2.33 21.40
CA GLY A 64 9.64 1.69 20.58
C GLY A 64 9.12 0.97 19.34
N ALA A 65 7.79 0.86 19.16
CA ALA A 65 7.25 0.18 17.98
C ALA A 65 7.53 0.99 16.70
N PRO A 66 7.91 0.34 15.58
CA PRO A 66 8.13 1.03 14.32
C PRO A 66 6.83 1.68 13.85
N ALA A 67 6.93 2.91 13.34
CA ALA A 67 5.81 3.56 12.69
C ALA A 67 5.61 2.95 11.29
N TYR A 68 4.37 3.06 10.78
CA TYR A 68 3.98 2.52 9.47
C TYR A 68 4.98 2.84 8.35
N GLN A 69 5.47 4.09 8.30
CA GLN A 69 6.38 4.54 7.25
C GLN A 69 7.69 3.74 7.23
N LEU A 70 8.28 3.44 8.39
CA LEU A 70 9.52 2.67 8.48
C LEU A 70 9.26 1.18 8.29
N ALA A 71 8.22 0.65 8.93
CA ALA A 71 7.89 -0.78 8.88
C ALA A 71 7.71 -1.27 7.44
N VAL A 72 6.88 -0.57 6.66
CA VAL A 72 6.62 -0.95 5.26
C VAL A 72 7.88 -0.93 4.41
N VAL A 73 8.69 0.12 4.50
CA VAL A 73 9.91 0.26 3.68
C VAL A 73 10.92 -0.85 3.98
N VAL A 74 11.10 -1.18 5.26
CA VAL A 74 12.03 -2.24 5.66
C VAL A 74 11.49 -3.62 5.26
N ASP A 75 10.21 -3.90 5.51
CA ASP A 75 9.61 -5.18 5.18
C ASP A 75 9.58 -5.44 3.67
N ASP A 76 9.19 -4.44 2.86
CA ASP A 76 9.17 -4.51 1.40
C ASP A 76 10.57 -4.80 0.85
N HIS A 77 11.60 -4.11 1.36
CA HIS A 77 12.97 -4.33 0.95
C HIS A 77 13.46 -5.75 1.31
N LEU A 78 13.24 -6.18 2.55
CA LEU A 78 13.65 -7.51 3.03
C LEU A 78 12.95 -8.66 2.28
N GLN A 79 11.73 -8.42 1.79
CA GLN A 79 10.96 -9.39 1.00
C GLN A 79 11.25 -9.31 -0.51
N GLY A 80 12.05 -8.33 -0.96
CA GLY A 80 12.39 -8.15 -2.37
C GLY A 80 11.21 -7.63 -3.21
N VAL A 81 10.32 -6.84 -2.62
CA VAL A 81 9.20 -6.20 -3.32
C VAL A 81 9.73 -5.20 -4.34
N THR A 82 9.39 -5.40 -5.61
CA THR A 82 9.78 -4.52 -6.73
C THR A 82 8.63 -3.67 -7.26
N GLN A 83 7.39 -4.02 -6.91
CA GLN A 83 6.17 -3.35 -7.35
C GLN A 83 5.18 -3.27 -6.19
N VAL A 84 4.75 -2.05 -5.85
CA VAL A 84 3.78 -1.77 -4.79
C VAL A 84 2.45 -1.37 -5.44
N VAL A 85 1.46 -2.27 -5.36
CA VAL A 85 0.08 -2.03 -5.81
C VAL A 85 -0.83 -1.94 -4.60
N ARG A 86 -1.45 -0.77 -4.36
CA ARG A 86 -2.30 -0.52 -3.19
C ARG A 86 -3.35 0.56 -3.45
N GLY A 87 -4.25 0.79 -2.50
CA GLY A 87 -5.26 1.85 -2.59
C GLY A 87 -4.66 3.26 -2.64
N ASP A 88 -5.32 4.18 -3.35
CA ASP A 88 -4.90 5.58 -3.52
C ASP A 88 -4.98 6.44 -2.26
N ASP A 89 -5.62 5.96 -1.20
CA ASP A 89 -5.58 6.58 0.12
C ASP A 89 -4.18 6.58 0.76
N LEU A 90 -3.28 5.73 0.26
CA LEU A 90 -1.89 5.68 0.69
C LEU A 90 -0.93 6.43 -0.24
N LEU A 91 -1.44 7.09 -1.29
CA LEU A 91 -0.62 7.80 -2.29
C LEU A 91 0.28 8.85 -1.62
N ASP A 92 -0.27 9.62 -0.69
CA ASP A 92 0.46 10.67 0.05
C ASP A 92 1.49 10.11 1.05
N SER A 93 1.48 8.80 1.35
CA SER A 93 2.55 8.18 2.14
C SER A 93 3.82 7.95 1.31
N THR A 94 3.68 7.84 -0.01
CA THR A 94 4.77 7.46 -0.91
C THR A 94 5.97 8.39 -0.87
N PRO A 95 5.84 9.73 -0.87
CA PRO A 95 7.00 10.62 -0.77
C PRO A 95 7.82 10.43 0.50
N ARG A 96 7.16 10.10 1.63
CA ARG A 96 7.84 9.81 2.90
C ARG A 96 8.59 8.49 2.84
N GLN A 97 7.97 7.47 2.25
CA GLN A 97 8.60 6.16 2.07
C GLN A 97 9.80 6.25 1.13
N ILE A 98 9.71 7.03 0.05
CA ILE A 98 10.84 7.28 -0.87
C ILE A 98 12.03 7.91 -0.14
N LEU A 99 11.79 8.90 0.73
CA LEU A 99 12.87 9.50 1.53
C LEU A 99 13.54 8.48 2.45
N LEU A 100 12.78 7.52 3.00
CA LEU A 100 13.34 6.43 3.80
C LEU A 100 14.16 5.45 2.96
N HIS A 101 13.65 5.03 1.79
CA HIS A 101 14.44 4.21 0.85
C HIS A 101 15.77 4.88 0.52
N GLN A 102 15.76 6.18 0.21
CA GLN A 102 16.97 6.94 -0.09
C GLN A 102 17.93 7.00 1.11
N ALA A 103 17.42 7.25 2.31
CA ALA A 103 18.25 7.31 3.52
C ALA A 103 18.86 5.95 3.89
N LEU A 104 18.13 4.86 3.64
CA LEU A 104 18.57 3.49 3.86
C LEU A 104 19.37 2.91 2.69
N GLN A 105 19.50 3.65 1.58
CA GLN A 105 20.16 3.22 0.34
C GLN A 105 19.51 1.98 -0.29
N TYR A 106 18.18 1.88 -0.19
CA TYR A 106 17.39 0.82 -0.81
C TYR A 106 16.90 1.24 -2.20
N ASP A 107 16.82 0.26 -3.11
CA ASP A 107 16.18 0.46 -4.41
C ASP A 107 14.70 0.85 -4.24
N LEU A 108 14.20 1.69 -5.14
CA LEU A 108 12.79 2.09 -5.16
C LEU A 108 11.95 1.07 -5.93
N PRO A 109 10.79 0.63 -5.40
CA PRO A 109 9.84 -0.15 -6.16
C PRO A 109 9.09 0.75 -7.15
N GLU A 110 8.43 0.13 -8.12
CA GLU A 110 7.41 0.82 -8.92
C GLU A 110 6.12 0.96 -8.12
N TYR A 111 5.46 2.11 -8.21
CA TYR A 111 4.20 2.37 -7.50
C TYR A 111 3.00 2.39 -8.45
N ALA A 112 1.91 1.77 -8.02
CA ALA A 112 0.60 1.88 -8.66
C ALA A 112 -0.48 2.01 -7.58
N HIS A 113 -1.13 3.16 -7.55
CA HIS A 113 -2.18 3.44 -6.58
C HIS A 113 -3.56 3.35 -7.24
N VAL A 114 -4.30 2.30 -6.90
CA VAL A 114 -5.62 1.97 -7.48
C VAL A 114 -6.70 2.74 -6.73
N SER A 115 -7.63 3.33 -7.48
CA SER A 115 -8.77 4.05 -6.88
C SER A 115 -9.62 3.14 -6.00
N LEU A 116 -10.06 3.70 -4.88
CA LEU A 116 -10.90 2.96 -3.95
C LEU A 116 -12.31 2.70 -4.50
N VAL A 117 -12.93 1.66 -3.93
CA VAL A 117 -14.33 1.34 -4.17
C VAL A 117 -15.21 2.33 -3.40
N VAL A 118 -16.18 2.90 -4.09
CA VAL A 118 -17.16 3.87 -3.58
C VAL A 118 -18.58 3.32 -3.72
N ASP A 119 -19.52 3.87 -2.98
CA ASP A 119 -20.95 3.62 -3.19
C ASP A 119 -21.50 4.42 -4.38
N GLU A 120 -22.79 4.30 -4.64
CA GLU A 120 -23.51 5.02 -5.71
C GLU A 120 -23.50 6.54 -5.56
N HIS A 121 -23.19 7.05 -4.36
CA HIS A 121 -23.07 8.47 -4.07
C HIS A 121 -21.60 8.96 -4.13
N GLY A 122 -20.65 8.07 -4.44
CA GLY A 122 -19.23 8.39 -4.50
C GLY A 122 -18.55 8.39 -3.13
N GLU A 123 -19.25 7.98 -2.08
CA GLU A 123 -18.67 7.88 -0.74
C GLU A 123 -17.85 6.61 -0.62
N ARG A 124 -16.68 6.71 0.02
CA ARG A 124 -15.80 5.56 0.23
C ARG A 124 -16.54 4.50 1.03
N LEU A 125 -16.46 3.24 0.58
CA LEU A 125 -16.90 2.10 1.38
C LEU A 125 -16.01 1.94 2.60
N ALA A 126 -16.37 2.61 3.69
CA ALA A 126 -15.78 2.43 5.01
C ALA A 126 -16.44 1.23 5.70
N LYS A 127 -15.73 0.58 6.64
CA LYS A 127 -16.31 -0.42 7.56
C LYS A 127 -17.40 0.23 8.43
N ARG A 128 -18.59 0.46 7.87
CA ARG A 128 -19.82 0.89 8.53
C ARG A 128 -20.82 -0.26 8.46
N ALA A 129 -21.80 -0.26 9.36
CA ALA A 129 -22.74 -1.38 9.56
C ALA A 129 -23.51 -1.80 8.30
N ASP A 130 -23.68 -0.90 7.31
CA ASP A 130 -24.35 -1.17 6.02
C ASP A 130 -23.39 -1.25 4.81
N SER A 131 -22.08 -1.36 5.04
CA SER A 131 -21.10 -1.48 3.94
C SER A 131 -21.01 -2.91 3.39
N LEU A 132 -20.76 -3.03 2.08
CA LEU A 132 -20.45 -4.27 1.36
C LEU A 132 -19.12 -4.89 1.85
N SER A 133 -19.14 -5.49 3.05
CA SER A 133 -18.02 -6.27 3.56
C SER A 133 -18.03 -7.69 2.95
N LEU A 134 -16.86 -8.34 2.90
CA LEU A 134 -16.78 -9.74 2.46
C LEU A 134 -17.64 -10.67 3.33
N GLU A 135 -17.80 -10.35 4.61
CA GLU A 135 -18.69 -11.07 5.52
C GLU A 135 -20.16 -10.87 5.16
N ALA A 136 -20.59 -9.62 4.94
CA ALA A 136 -21.96 -9.32 4.52
C ALA A 136 -22.30 -9.97 3.17
N LEU A 137 -21.37 -9.92 2.20
CA LEU A 137 -21.51 -10.60 0.91
C LEU A 137 -21.68 -12.11 1.07
N ARG A 138 -20.88 -12.73 1.94
CA ARG A 138 -20.98 -14.16 2.24
C ARG A 138 -22.31 -14.51 2.91
N VAL A 139 -22.74 -13.75 3.93
CA VAL A 139 -24.04 -13.94 4.60
C VAL A 139 -25.20 -13.79 3.62
N ALA A 140 -25.08 -12.86 2.67
CA ALA A 140 -26.06 -12.66 1.63
C ALA A 140 -26.08 -13.79 0.58
N GLY A 141 -25.12 -14.71 0.56
CA GLY A 141 -25.05 -15.81 -0.40
C GLY A 141 -24.32 -15.46 -1.70
N VAL A 142 -23.54 -14.38 -1.75
CA VAL A 142 -22.68 -14.08 -2.90
C VAL A 142 -21.48 -15.03 -2.88
N SER A 143 -21.23 -15.73 -3.99
CA SER A 143 -20.13 -16.68 -4.10
C SER A 143 -18.76 -15.98 -4.18
N ALA A 144 -17.71 -16.64 -3.71
CA ALA A 144 -16.35 -16.12 -3.80
C ALA A 144 -15.94 -15.91 -5.26
N GLU A 145 -16.35 -16.83 -6.15
CA GLU A 145 -16.11 -16.75 -7.59
C GLU A 145 -16.71 -15.48 -8.19
N ARG A 146 -17.90 -15.09 -7.75
CA ARG A 146 -18.56 -13.88 -8.24
C ARG A 146 -17.88 -12.61 -7.73
N VAL A 147 -17.48 -12.59 -6.45
CA VAL A 147 -16.68 -11.49 -5.89
C VAL A 147 -15.35 -11.34 -6.65
N ILE A 148 -14.64 -12.43 -6.89
CA ILE A 148 -13.35 -12.40 -7.59
C ILE A 148 -13.53 -11.99 -9.06
N THR A 149 -14.57 -12.49 -9.73
CA THR A 149 -14.89 -12.09 -11.10
C THR A 149 -15.15 -10.59 -11.18
N TRP A 150 -15.94 -10.04 -10.27
CA TRP A 150 -16.19 -8.60 -10.21
C TRP A 150 -14.92 -7.78 -9.93
N ILE A 151 -14.08 -8.21 -8.98
CA ILE A 151 -12.78 -7.55 -8.72
C ILE A 151 -11.89 -7.59 -9.96
N ALA A 152 -11.86 -8.71 -10.68
CA ALA A 152 -11.06 -8.82 -11.89
C ALA A 152 -11.58 -7.95 -13.04
N GLU A 153 -12.90 -7.93 -13.26
CA GLU A 153 -13.56 -7.06 -14.25
C GLU A 153 -13.23 -5.59 -13.99
N THR A 154 -13.36 -5.15 -12.74
CA THR A 154 -13.06 -3.77 -12.33
C THR A 154 -11.57 -3.43 -12.36
N ALA A 155 -10.70 -4.42 -12.17
CA ALA A 155 -9.25 -4.29 -12.37
C ALA A 155 -8.82 -4.38 -13.85
N GLY A 156 -9.77 -4.43 -14.80
CA GLY A 156 -9.51 -4.58 -16.23
C GLY A 156 -8.86 -5.91 -16.61
N MET A 157 -8.90 -6.91 -15.73
CA MET A 157 -8.42 -8.27 -15.98
C MET A 157 -9.57 -9.08 -16.61
N GLY A 158 -9.45 -9.39 -17.90
CA GLY A 158 -10.47 -10.21 -18.58
C GLY A 158 -10.78 -11.51 -17.83
N VAL A 159 -12.05 -11.92 -17.84
CA VAL A 159 -12.63 -13.03 -17.04
C VAL A 159 -11.81 -14.34 -17.09
N ARG A 160 -11.16 -14.64 -18.23
CA ARG A 160 -10.28 -15.82 -18.38
C ARG A 160 -9.04 -15.78 -17.48
N ARG A 161 -8.43 -14.61 -17.26
CA ARG A 161 -7.29 -14.44 -16.35
C ARG A 161 -7.73 -14.49 -14.89
N ALA A 162 -8.91 -13.94 -14.58
CA ALA A 162 -9.53 -14.06 -13.26
C ALA A 162 -9.75 -15.53 -12.87
N ALA A 163 -10.32 -16.32 -13.77
CA ALA A 163 -10.54 -17.75 -13.58
C ALA A 163 -9.25 -18.55 -13.38
N GLN A 164 -8.16 -18.17 -14.06
CA GLN A 164 -6.84 -18.78 -13.88
C GLN A 164 -6.19 -18.38 -12.55
N ALA A 165 -6.39 -17.15 -12.07
CA ALA A 165 -5.92 -16.70 -10.76
C ALA A 165 -6.68 -17.39 -9.60
N MET A 166 -7.95 -17.75 -9.80
CA MET A 166 -8.76 -18.50 -8.82
C MET A 166 -8.32 -19.96 -8.67
N ASN A 167 -7.68 -20.54 -9.69
CA ASN A 167 -7.13 -21.90 -9.68
C ASN A 167 -5.63 -21.86 -10.01
N PRO A 168 -4.77 -21.32 -9.13
CA PRO A 168 -3.35 -21.30 -9.39
C PRO A 168 -2.86 -22.75 -9.52
N PRO A 169 -2.08 -23.09 -10.56
CA PRO A 169 -1.54 -24.44 -10.69
C PRO A 169 -0.74 -24.77 -9.44
N GLN A 170 -1.05 -25.91 -8.80
CA GLN A 170 -0.45 -26.35 -7.52
C GLN A 170 1.10 -26.34 -7.54
N SER A 171 1.70 -26.39 -8.73
CA SER A 171 3.15 -26.29 -8.94
C SER A 171 3.79 -24.92 -8.62
N ALA A 172 3.01 -23.83 -8.50
CA ALA A 172 3.53 -22.52 -8.11
C ALA A 172 3.76 -22.42 -6.60
N ALA A 173 2.85 -22.99 -5.80
CA ALA A 173 2.93 -23.01 -4.34
C ALA A 173 4.08 -23.88 -3.79
N GLN A 174 4.53 -24.88 -4.55
CA GLN A 174 5.68 -25.73 -4.17
C GLN A 174 7.04 -25.08 -4.46
N ARG A 175 7.14 -24.15 -5.41
CA ARG A 175 8.42 -23.51 -5.78
C ARG A 175 8.86 -22.41 -4.81
N SER A 176 7.94 -21.75 -4.10
CA SER A 176 8.32 -20.71 -3.13
C SER A 176 8.94 -21.29 -1.85
N ARG A 177 8.64 -22.54 -1.50
CA ARG A 177 9.14 -23.20 -0.28
C ARG A 177 10.57 -23.74 -0.39
N GLN A 178 11.14 -23.84 -1.60
CA GLN A 178 12.48 -24.43 -1.80
C GLN A 178 13.61 -23.43 -2.05
N ARG A 179 13.35 -22.11 -2.13
CA ARG A 179 14.42 -21.11 -2.30
C ARG A 179 14.99 -20.62 -0.96
N GLY A 180 15.62 -21.53 -0.23
CA GLY A 180 16.69 -21.15 0.69
C GLY A 180 17.93 -20.81 -0.12
N SER A 181 18.51 -19.63 0.12
CA SER A 181 19.60 -18.98 -0.65
C SER A 181 19.14 -18.16 -1.87
N PHE A 182 18.82 -16.88 -1.63
CA PHE A 182 18.76 -15.86 -2.68
C PHE A 182 20.16 -15.24 -2.87
N HIS A 183 20.94 -15.82 -3.77
CA HIS A 183 22.11 -15.19 -4.42
C HIS A 183 22.02 -15.28 -5.95
N GLY A 184 20.79 -15.30 -6.50
CA GLY A 184 20.54 -15.31 -7.94
C GLY A 184 19.73 -14.09 -8.35
N ASN A 185 20.14 -13.43 -9.44
CA ASN A 185 19.43 -12.30 -10.05
C ASN A 185 17.95 -12.67 -10.29
N ALA A 186 17.06 -12.15 -9.45
CA ALA A 186 15.61 -12.35 -9.53
C ALA A 186 14.95 -11.59 -10.71
N ARG A 187 15.73 -11.16 -11.71
CA ARG A 187 15.26 -10.31 -12.81
C ARG A 187 14.58 -11.07 -13.95
N ASP A 188 14.71 -12.39 -14.03
CA ASP A 188 14.42 -13.09 -15.30
C ASP A 188 13.03 -13.77 -15.41
N HIS A 189 12.18 -13.79 -14.38
CA HIS A 189 10.99 -14.66 -14.39
C HIS A 189 9.65 -14.10 -13.87
N LEU A 190 9.49 -12.79 -13.75
CA LEU A 190 8.17 -12.19 -13.55
C LEU A 190 7.73 -11.55 -14.86
N GLU A 191 6.74 -12.15 -15.53
CA GLU A 191 5.98 -11.44 -16.58
C GLU A 191 5.53 -10.10 -15.97
N ALA A 192 5.92 -8.99 -16.60
CA ALA A 192 5.65 -7.66 -16.06
C ALA A 192 4.14 -7.50 -15.80
N PHE A 193 3.77 -7.21 -14.56
CA PHE A 193 2.38 -6.90 -14.23
C PHE A 193 1.90 -5.73 -15.09
N ASP A 194 0.81 -5.94 -15.84
CA ASP A 194 0.27 -4.92 -16.75
C ASP A 194 -0.55 -3.89 -15.97
N PHE A 195 0.12 -2.84 -15.52
CA PHE A 195 -0.53 -1.69 -14.88
C PHE A 195 -1.51 -0.93 -15.79
N GLY A 196 -1.46 -1.13 -17.11
CA GLY A 196 -2.25 -0.38 -18.07
C GLY A 196 -3.75 -0.56 -17.89
N ASN A 197 -4.18 -1.73 -17.40
CA ASN A 197 -5.57 -2.09 -17.20
C ASN A 197 -6.15 -1.65 -15.84
N LEU A 198 -5.30 -1.15 -14.92
CA LEU A 198 -5.77 -0.73 -13.61
C LEU A 198 -6.70 0.50 -13.74
N PRO A 199 -7.81 0.52 -12.98
CA PRO A 199 -8.75 1.62 -13.02
C PRO A 199 -8.10 2.89 -12.47
N ARG A 200 -8.38 4.01 -13.15
CA ARG A 200 -7.93 5.36 -12.78
C ARG A 200 -9.02 6.19 -12.10
N GLU A 201 -10.26 5.73 -12.22
CA GLU A 201 -11.44 6.36 -11.64
C GLU A 201 -11.97 5.49 -10.50
N PRO A 202 -12.68 6.08 -9.51
CA PRO A 202 -13.34 5.32 -8.45
C PRO A 202 -14.24 4.21 -9.01
N ILE A 203 -14.17 3.05 -8.36
CA ILE A 203 -14.96 1.88 -8.74
C ILE A 203 -16.27 1.94 -7.96
N VAL A 204 -17.39 2.16 -8.65
CA VAL A 204 -18.70 2.10 -7.99
C VAL A 204 -19.04 0.66 -7.66
N ALA A 205 -19.30 0.38 -6.39
CA ALA A 205 -19.72 -0.93 -5.95
C ALA A 205 -21.10 -1.28 -6.54
N PRO A 206 -21.26 -2.46 -7.12
CA PRO A 206 -22.57 -2.95 -7.55
C PRO A 206 -23.47 -3.19 -6.34
N ASP A 207 -24.78 -3.05 -6.54
CA ASP A 207 -25.74 -3.47 -5.55
C ASP A 207 -25.68 -5.00 -5.30
N LEU A 208 -26.25 -5.41 -4.15
CA LEU A 208 -26.22 -6.80 -3.72
C LEU A 208 -26.98 -7.74 -4.69
N ALA A 209 -28.02 -7.25 -5.36
CA ALA A 209 -28.80 -8.04 -6.31
C ALA A 209 -27.98 -8.36 -7.58
N SER A 210 -27.24 -7.37 -8.08
CA SER A 210 -26.33 -7.44 -9.21
C SER A 210 -25.15 -8.39 -8.95
N LEU A 211 -24.74 -8.52 -7.68
CA LEU A 211 -23.70 -9.46 -7.26
C LEU A 211 -24.20 -10.90 -7.08
N LYS A 212 -25.49 -11.13 -6.81
CA LYS A 212 -26.03 -12.51 -6.73
C LYS A 212 -26.20 -13.16 -8.11
N GLY A 213 -26.24 -12.36 -9.17
CA GLY A 213 -26.74 -12.79 -10.47
C GLY A 213 -28.27 -12.87 -10.43
N ALA A 214 -28.94 -12.56 -11.54
CA ALA A 214 -30.36 -12.87 -11.65
C ALA A 214 -30.51 -14.38 -11.39
N SER A 215 -31.28 -14.72 -10.36
CA SER A 215 -31.78 -16.07 -10.15
C SER A 215 -32.66 -16.43 -11.34
N ASP A 216 -32.09 -17.16 -12.30
CA ASP A 216 -32.83 -17.99 -13.25
C ASP A 216 -33.04 -19.39 -12.64
#